data_AF-T1KGR0-F1
#
_entry.id   AF-T1KGR0-F1
#
_cell.length_a   1.000
_cell.length_b   1.000
_cell.length_c   1.000
_cell.angle_alpha   90.00
_cell.angle_beta   90.00
_cell.angle_gamma   90.00
#
_symmetry.space_group_name_H-M   'P 1'
#
loop_
_entity.id
_entity.type
_entity.pdbx_description
1 polymer ?
#
loop_
_entity_poly.entity_id
_entity_poly.type
_entity_poly.pdbx_seq_one_letter_code
_entity_poly.pdbx_strand_id
1 'polypeptide(L)'
;MDVKNFFTCTLNELLNQEGFKKVSIEIYPNRFRAVYNYIHHDRVGNELSTSVVELIGAPVGSLLCCSGHILKSYYDTPDESVRTKLRLEGNLTEIVNQFKYQFIYRIKNALSIRITELPSEILYHLIEYLNVQDIMNLLRVNQTWQRLLDDDYIWRKMYLSTYGENPDVEEYRSDGTAICNWRNLVIREFIKRKRMEAELRFSQDLSRRSLPASPRLLALPPAF
;
A
#
# COMPACT_ATOMS: atom_id res chain seq x y z
N MET A 1 -37.47 10.59 -0.93
CA MET A 1 -36.83 10.68 0.40
C MET A 1 -36.39 12.11 0.63
N ASP A 2 -36.65 12.70 1.80
CA ASP A 2 -36.13 14.05 2.10
C ASP A 2 -34.61 13.99 2.32
N VAL A 3 -33.86 14.72 1.49
CA VAL A 3 -32.39 14.81 1.56
C VAL A 3 -31.94 15.25 2.95
N LYS A 4 -32.68 16.17 3.57
CA LYS A 4 -32.35 16.70 4.89
C LYS A 4 -32.40 15.58 5.93
N ASN A 5 -33.48 14.79 5.94
CA ASN A 5 -33.63 13.64 6.84
C ASN A 5 -32.57 12.56 6.62
N PHE A 6 -32.18 12.32 5.37
CA PHE A 6 -31.09 11.39 5.06
C PHE A 6 -29.77 11.85 5.71
N PHE A 7 -29.43 13.14 5.63
CA PHE A 7 -28.23 13.67 6.29
C PHE A 7 -28.32 13.70 7.81
N THR A 8 -29.40 14.24 8.36
CA THR A 8 -29.47 14.52 9.80
C THR A 8 -29.71 13.27 10.64
N CYS A 9 -30.35 12.25 10.08
CA CYS A 9 -30.68 11.03 10.80
C CYS A 9 -29.86 9.86 10.25
N THR A 10 -30.13 9.42 9.02
CA THR A 10 -29.58 8.18 8.48
C THR A 10 -28.06 8.18 8.40
N LEU A 11 -27.45 9.25 7.84
CA LEU A 11 -26.00 9.34 7.72
C LEU A 11 -25.30 9.51 9.05
N ASN A 12 -25.86 10.33 9.95
CA ASN A 12 -25.33 10.49 11.29
C ASN A 12 -25.33 9.16 12.08
N GLU A 13 -26.44 8.42 12.02
CA GLU A 13 -26.54 7.10 12.65
C GLU A 13 -25.54 6.11 12.05
N LEU A 14 -25.42 6.08 10.73
CA LEU A 14 -24.48 5.21 10.03
C LEU A 14 -23.02 5.53 10.40
N LEU A 15 -22.65 6.80 10.47
CA LEU A 15 -21.32 7.25 10.87
C LEU A 15 -21.04 6.93 12.34
N ASN A 16 -22.02 7.15 13.23
CA ASN A 16 -21.90 6.79 14.64
C ASN A 16 -21.67 5.28 14.82
N GLN A 17 -22.41 4.43 14.08
CA GLN A 17 -22.22 2.97 14.09
C GLN A 17 -20.83 2.54 13.62
N GLU A 18 -20.21 3.34 12.75
CA GLU A 18 -18.89 3.09 12.21
C GLU A 18 -17.75 3.72 13.04
N GLY A 19 -18.06 4.29 14.20
CA GLY A 19 -17.09 4.83 15.16
C GLY A 19 -16.78 6.32 15.01
N PHE A 20 -17.49 7.04 14.12
CA PHE A 20 -17.33 8.49 13.97
C PHE A 20 -18.18 9.21 15.02
N LYS A 21 -17.53 9.99 15.90
CA LYS A 21 -18.20 10.82 16.89
C LYS A 21 -18.43 12.21 16.33
N LYS A 22 -19.69 12.60 16.18
CA LYS A 22 -20.09 13.93 15.71
C LYS A 22 -19.56 15.04 16.63
N VAL A 23 -18.94 16.06 16.04
CA VAL A 23 -18.45 17.28 16.71
C VAL A 23 -19.39 18.45 16.44
N SER A 24 -19.61 18.76 15.16
CA SER A 24 -20.48 19.86 14.73
C SER A 24 -21.24 19.51 13.46
N ILE A 25 -22.40 20.15 13.28
CA ILE A 25 -23.21 20.05 12.07
C ILE A 25 -23.73 21.44 11.72
N GLU A 26 -23.53 21.84 10.47
CA GLU A 26 -24.04 23.06 9.87
C GLU A 26 -24.91 22.67 8.66
N ILE A 27 -26.17 23.09 8.67
CA ILE A 27 -27.14 22.79 7.61
C ILE A 27 -27.50 24.09 6.91
N TYR A 28 -27.15 24.17 5.64
CA TYR A 28 -27.51 25.25 4.74
C TYR A 28 -28.54 24.74 3.72
N PRO A 29 -29.31 25.62 3.05
CA PRO A 29 -30.35 25.22 2.10
C PRO A 29 -29.87 24.25 1.01
N ASN A 30 -28.65 24.43 0.52
CA ASN A 30 -28.08 23.65 -0.59
C ASN A 30 -26.79 22.92 -0.21
N ARG A 31 -26.44 22.89 1.08
CA ARG A 31 -25.19 22.30 1.55
C ARG A 31 -25.34 21.81 2.98
N PHE A 32 -24.86 20.61 3.21
CA PHE A 32 -24.65 20.03 4.52
C PHE A 32 -23.16 20.04 4.81
N ARG A 33 -22.77 20.42 6.02
CA ARG A 33 -21.40 20.32 6.50
C ARG A 33 -21.42 19.72 7.89
N ALA A 34 -20.59 18.72 8.13
CA ALA A 34 -20.51 18.04 9.41
C ALA A 34 -19.08 17.66 9.73
N VAL A 35 -18.66 17.85 10.96
CA VAL A 35 -17.32 17.52 11.44
C VAL A 35 -17.43 16.37 12.42
N TYR A 36 -16.58 15.36 12.24
CA TYR A 36 -16.53 14.15 13.06
C TYR A 36 -15.12 13.91 13.56
N ASN A 37 -15.03 13.38 14.77
CA ASN A 37 -13.83 12.77 15.30
C ASN A 37 -13.91 11.26 15.08
N TYR A 38 -12.92 10.70 14.41
CA TYR A 38 -12.75 9.26 14.30
C TYR A 38 -11.63 8.84 15.27
N ILE A 39 -11.96 7.94 16.18
CA ILE A 39 -11.00 7.43 17.16
C ILE A 39 -10.41 6.13 16.62
N HIS A 40 -9.09 6.11 16.47
CA HIS A 40 -8.34 4.91 16.15
C HIS A 40 -8.16 4.10 17.42
N HIS A 41 -8.59 2.85 17.40
CA HIS A 41 -8.38 1.92 18.51
C HIS A 41 -7.31 0.90 18.14
N ASP A 42 -6.52 0.48 19.14
CA ASP A 42 -5.66 -0.70 19.01
C ASP A 42 -6.48 -2.01 19.05
N ARG A 43 -5.80 -3.15 18.93
CA ARG A 43 -6.45 -4.48 18.99
C ARG A 43 -7.11 -4.78 20.35
N VAL A 44 -6.73 -4.05 21.39
CA VAL A 44 -7.20 -4.20 22.78
C VAL A 44 -8.32 -3.19 23.09
N GLY A 45 -8.57 -2.24 22.19
CA GLY A 45 -9.58 -1.18 22.32
C GLY A 45 -9.04 0.14 22.88
N ASN A 46 -7.75 0.27 23.14
CA ASN A 46 -7.16 1.52 23.61
C ASN A 46 -7.15 2.56 22.49
N GLU A 47 -7.45 3.81 22.83
CA GLU A 47 -7.37 4.93 21.89
C GLU A 47 -5.90 5.23 21.53
N LEU A 48 -5.58 5.10 20.24
CA LEU A 48 -4.25 5.37 19.68
C LEU A 48 -4.12 6.81 19.21
N SER A 49 -5.13 7.31 18.50
CA SER A 49 -5.15 8.65 17.94
C SER A 49 -6.56 9.06 17.55
N THR A 50 -6.78 10.37 17.47
CA THR A 50 -8.03 10.95 16.98
C THR A 50 -7.77 11.66 15.67
N SER A 51 -8.57 11.37 14.64
CA SER A 51 -8.55 12.09 13.36
C SER A 51 -9.82 12.90 13.20
N VAL A 52 -9.70 14.11 12.65
CA VAL A 52 -10.86 14.95 12.34
C VAL A 52 -11.23 14.78 10.88
N VAL A 53 -12.51 14.52 10.62
CA VAL A 53 -13.07 14.33 9.29
C VAL A 53 -14.17 15.34 9.06
N GLU A 54 -14.00 16.18 8.04
CA GLU A 54 -15.02 17.10 7.57
C GLU A 54 -15.79 16.47 6.40
N LEU A 55 -17.09 16.33 6.56
CA LEU A 55 -18.00 15.86 5.53
C LEU A 55 -18.83 17.03 4.98
N ILE A 56 -18.85 17.15 3.66
CA ILE A 56 -19.66 18.12 2.94
C ILE A 56 -20.59 17.35 2.01
N GLY A 57 -21.89 17.60 2.14
CA GLY A 57 -22.92 17.06 1.27
C GLY A 57 -23.60 18.17 0.49
N ALA A 58 -23.86 17.98 -0.80
CA ALA A 58 -24.61 18.93 -1.62
C ALA A 58 -25.63 18.17 -2.48
N PRO A 59 -26.94 18.42 -2.30
CA PRO A 59 -27.95 17.90 -3.23
C PRO A 59 -27.84 18.58 -4.58
N VAL A 60 -27.97 17.79 -5.64
CA VAL A 60 -28.02 18.24 -7.03
C VAL A 60 -29.14 17.46 -7.73
N GLY A 61 -30.37 17.95 -7.66
CA GLY A 61 -31.55 17.22 -8.13
C GLY A 61 -31.78 15.96 -7.30
N SER A 62 -31.81 14.79 -7.95
CA SER A 62 -31.88 13.48 -7.29
C SER A 62 -30.52 12.91 -6.87
N LEU A 63 -29.44 13.63 -7.14
CA LEU A 63 -28.08 13.23 -6.76
C LEU A 63 -27.66 13.87 -5.45
N LEU A 64 -26.87 13.12 -4.70
CA LEU A 64 -26.16 13.59 -3.53
C LEU A 64 -24.67 13.53 -3.77
N CYS A 65 -24.04 14.70 -3.89
CA CYS A 65 -22.59 14.80 -3.95
C CYS A 65 -22.06 14.88 -2.52
N CYS A 66 -21.26 13.90 -2.11
CA CYS A 66 -20.60 13.92 -0.80
C CYS A 66 -19.08 14.01 -0.99
N SER A 67 -18.44 14.91 -0.26
CA SER A 67 -16.99 14.97 -0.12
C SER A 67 -16.60 14.84 1.35
N GLY A 68 -15.62 14.00 1.64
CA GLY A 68 -15.00 13.85 2.94
C GLY A 68 -13.56 14.35 2.85
N HIS A 69 -13.15 15.14 3.81
CA HIS A 69 -11.81 15.70 3.93
C HIS A 69 -11.22 15.26 5.26
N ILE A 70 -10.03 14.65 5.21
CA ILE A 70 -9.30 14.26 6.42
C ILE A 70 -8.39 15.42 6.79
N LEU A 71 -8.58 15.95 7.99
CA LEU A 71 -7.81 17.06 8.52
C LEU A 71 -6.71 16.50 9.43
N LYS A 72 -5.46 16.55 8.96
CA LYS A 72 -4.29 16.30 9.82
C LYS A 72 -3.91 17.63 10.49
N SER A 73 -3.93 17.65 11.82
CA SER A 73 -3.31 18.63 12.73
C SER A 73 -2.81 19.98 12.16
N TYR A 74 -3.38 21.08 12.68
CA TYR A 74 -2.95 22.50 12.68
C TYR A 74 -2.66 23.23 11.35
N TYR A 75 -2.41 22.55 10.24
CA TYR A 75 -2.25 23.20 8.93
C TYR A 75 -3.47 22.92 8.05
N ASP A 76 -4.19 23.98 7.69
CA ASP A 76 -5.53 24.01 7.04
C ASP A 76 -5.66 23.34 5.65
N THR A 77 -4.66 22.58 5.20
CA THR A 77 -4.74 21.88 3.91
C THR A 77 -5.19 20.43 4.10
N PRO A 78 -6.33 20.01 3.52
CA PRO A 78 -6.79 18.63 3.59
C PRO A 78 -5.78 17.71 2.88
N ASP A 79 -5.22 16.77 3.62
CA ASP A 79 -4.21 15.84 3.12
C ASP A 79 -4.83 14.90 2.07
N GLU A 80 -6.05 14.44 2.35
CA GLU A 80 -6.81 13.56 1.47
C GLU A 80 -8.28 13.94 1.39
N SER A 81 -8.84 13.79 0.19
CA SER A 81 -10.27 13.96 -0.02
C SER A 81 -10.89 12.76 -0.73
N VAL A 82 -12.02 12.30 -0.19
CA VAL A 82 -12.84 11.25 -0.78
C VAL A 82 -14.10 11.90 -1.33
N ARG A 83 -14.43 11.64 -2.59
CA ARG A 83 -15.67 12.15 -3.20
C ARG A 83 -16.52 11.00 -3.70
N THR A 84 -17.82 11.07 -3.47
CA THR A 84 -18.80 10.16 -4.04
C THR A 84 -20.03 10.90 -4.54
N LYS A 85 -20.76 10.26 -5.44
CA LYS A 85 -22.07 10.70 -5.92
C LYS A 85 -23.06 9.57 -5.70
N LEU A 86 -24.09 9.84 -4.91
CA LEU A 86 -25.14 8.88 -4.60
C LEU A 86 -26.41 9.27 -5.37
N ARG A 87 -27.11 8.30 -5.96
CA ARG A 87 -28.47 8.53 -6.47
C ARG A 87 -29.45 8.26 -5.34
N LEU A 88 -30.33 9.21 -5.05
CA LEU A 88 -31.36 9.08 -4.00
C LEU A 88 -32.67 8.49 -4.54
N GLU A 89 -32.58 7.77 -5.66
CA GLU A 89 -33.68 7.07 -6.33
C GLU A 89 -33.56 5.58 -6.00
N GLY A 90 -34.61 4.99 -5.43
CA GLY A 90 -34.65 3.55 -5.15
C GLY A 90 -34.80 3.21 -3.67
N ASN A 91 -34.41 1.98 -3.32
CA ASN A 91 -34.55 1.43 -1.98
C ASN A 91 -33.52 2.05 -1.02
N LEU A 92 -33.98 2.52 0.14
CA LEU A 92 -33.12 3.12 1.17
C LEU A 92 -31.95 2.20 1.58
N THR A 93 -32.20 0.90 1.69
CA THR A 93 -31.18 -0.08 2.07
C THR A 93 -30.06 -0.15 1.04
N GLU A 94 -30.39 -0.09 -0.25
CA GLU A 94 -29.40 -0.08 -1.33
C GLU A 94 -28.58 1.21 -1.33
N ILE A 95 -29.26 2.35 -1.14
CA ILE A 95 -28.64 3.68 -1.05
C ILE A 95 -27.65 3.72 0.12
N VAL A 96 -28.04 3.21 1.30
CA VAL A 96 -27.18 3.13 2.49
C VAL A 96 -25.98 2.23 2.25
N ASN A 97 -26.19 1.04 1.68
CA ASN A 97 -25.11 0.11 1.38
C ASN A 97 -24.12 0.72 0.38
N GLN A 98 -24.63 1.34 -0.69
CA GLN A 98 -23.79 2.02 -1.66
C GLN A 98 -22.98 3.13 -1.00
N PHE A 99 -23.58 3.94 -0.15
CA PHE A 99 -22.87 4.99 0.58
C PHE A 99 -21.79 4.41 1.51
N LYS A 100 -22.10 3.34 2.25
CA LYS A 100 -21.15 2.67 3.13
C LYS A 100 -19.91 2.18 2.38
N TYR A 101 -20.09 1.48 1.26
CA TYR A 101 -18.97 0.94 0.48
C TYR A 101 -18.21 2.01 -0.33
N GLN A 102 -18.92 2.95 -0.94
CA GLN A 102 -18.28 3.94 -1.82
C GLN A 102 -17.67 5.11 -1.06
N PHE A 103 -18.13 5.40 0.15
CA PHE A 103 -17.71 6.57 0.91
C PHE A 103 -17.08 6.20 2.25
N ILE A 104 -17.82 5.58 3.16
CA ILE A 104 -17.33 5.33 4.53
C ILE A 104 -16.11 4.43 4.51
N TYR A 105 -16.14 3.32 3.77
CA TYR A 105 -15.00 2.41 3.67
C TYR A 105 -13.77 3.10 3.08
N ARG A 106 -13.96 3.99 2.08
CA ARG A 106 -12.87 4.76 1.50
C ARG A 106 -12.29 5.77 2.48
N ILE A 107 -13.11 6.44 3.28
CA ILE A 107 -12.65 7.33 4.35
C ILE A 107 -11.88 6.54 5.39
N LYS A 108 -12.40 5.39 5.86
CA LYS A 108 -11.70 4.54 6.83
C LYS A 108 -10.36 4.03 6.30
N ASN A 109 -10.25 3.71 5.01
CA ASN A 109 -8.98 3.34 4.37
C ASN A 109 -8.02 4.53 4.20
N ALA A 110 -8.53 5.74 4.02
CA ALA A 110 -7.71 6.93 3.97
C ALA A 110 -7.24 7.35 5.38
N LEU A 111 -8.02 7.02 6.40
CA LEU A 111 -7.67 7.19 7.82
C LEU A 111 -6.73 6.10 8.34
N SER A 112 -6.63 4.94 7.69
CA SER A 112 -5.82 3.84 8.20
C SER A 112 -4.33 4.20 8.15
N ILE A 113 -3.62 3.82 9.22
CA ILE A 113 -2.18 4.04 9.32
C ILE A 113 -1.51 3.36 8.13
N ARG A 114 -0.83 4.17 7.30
CA ARG A 114 -0.08 3.62 6.18
C ARG A 114 1.21 3.03 6.70
N ILE A 115 1.67 1.96 6.05
CA ILE A 115 2.98 1.37 6.38
C ILE A 115 4.09 2.43 6.34
N THR A 116 4.00 3.41 5.43
CA THR A 116 4.94 4.52 5.26
C THR A 116 4.92 5.56 6.40
N GLU A 117 3.92 5.51 7.28
CA GLU A 117 3.80 6.40 8.44
C GLU A 117 4.35 5.75 9.72
N LEU A 118 4.83 4.50 9.64
CA LEU A 118 5.51 3.85 10.75
C LEU A 118 6.86 4.53 11.04
N PRO A 119 7.33 4.50 12.30
CA PRO A 119 8.68 4.89 12.67
C PRO A 119 9.73 4.24 11.77
N SER A 120 10.77 5.00 11.43
CA SER A 120 11.84 4.55 10.53
C SER A 120 12.48 3.24 11.00
N GLU A 121 12.64 3.04 12.31
CA GLU A 121 13.22 1.84 12.92
C GLU A 121 12.38 0.59 12.61
N ILE A 122 11.06 0.71 12.66
CA ILE A 122 10.14 -0.39 12.32
C ILE A 122 10.22 -0.67 10.82
N LEU A 123 10.26 0.38 10.00
CA LEU A 123 10.39 0.24 8.56
C LEU A 123 11.72 -0.43 8.17
N TYR A 124 12.83 -0.05 8.80
CA TYR A 124 14.13 -0.70 8.65
C TYR A 124 14.04 -2.17 8.99
N HIS A 125 13.44 -2.51 10.14
CA HIS A 125 13.28 -3.89 10.57
C HIS A 125 12.44 -4.73 9.59
N LEU A 126 11.39 -4.15 8.99
CA LEU A 126 10.60 -4.83 7.95
C LEU A 126 11.41 -5.08 6.68
N ILE A 127 12.28 -4.14 6.29
CA ILE A 127 13.13 -4.27 5.10
C ILE A 127 14.14 -5.40 5.25
N GLU A 128 14.61 -5.71 6.47
CA GLU A 128 15.57 -6.79 6.71
C GLU A 128 15.05 -8.18 6.30
N TYR A 129 13.73 -8.36 6.20
CA TYR A 129 13.10 -9.60 5.76
C TYR A 129 12.93 -9.70 4.24
N LEU A 130 13.22 -8.63 3.50
CA LEU A 130 13.07 -8.59 2.06
C LEU A 130 14.37 -9.01 1.36
N ASN A 131 14.22 -9.72 0.25
CA ASN A 131 15.38 -10.04 -0.60
C ASN A 131 15.75 -8.83 -1.48
N VAL A 132 16.91 -8.93 -2.15
CA VAL A 132 17.41 -7.88 -3.05
C VAL A 132 16.39 -7.48 -4.12
N GLN A 133 15.68 -8.45 -4.69
CA GLN A 133 14.71 -8.18 -5.75
C GLN A 133 13.50 -7.38 -5.24
N ASP A 134 13.00 -7.72 -4.05
CA ASP A 134 11.87 -7.05 -3.42
C ASP A 134 12.24 -5.61 -3.02
N ILE A 135 13.45 -5.39 -2.53
CA ILE A 135 13.95 -4.05 -2.18
C ILE A 135 14.14 -3.18 -3.43
N MET A 136 14.64 -3.77 -4.52
CA MET A 136 14.74 -3.08 -5.81
C MET A 136 13.36 -2.68 -6.36
N ASN A 137 12.33 -3.49 -6.12
CA ASN A 137 10.95 -3.12 -6.46
C ASN A 137 10.43 -2.02 -5.52
N LEU A 138 10.74 -2.09 -4.22
CA LEU A 138 10.31 -1.14 -3.19
C LEU A 138 10.81 0.28 -3.46
N LEU A 139 12.04 0.42 -3.98
CA LEU A 139 12.62 1.70 -4.43
C LEU A 139 11.74 2.46 -5.43
N ARG A 140 10.87 1.76 -6.17
CA ARG A 140 10.03 2.33 -7.23
C ARG A 140 8.61 2.65 -6.76
N VAL A 141 8.27 2.39 -5.49
CA VAL A 141 6.91 2.53 -4.97
C VAL A 141 6.58 3.99 -4.65
N ASN A 142 7.39 4.66 -3.84
CA ASN A 142 7.24 6.08 -3.52
C ASN A 142 8.55 6.69 -2.96
N GLN A 143 8.56 8.01 -2.80
CA GLN A 143 9.73 8.74 -2.30
C GLN A 143 10.09 8.43 -0.84
N THR A 144 9.13 8.00 -0.02
CA THR A 144 9.39 7.64 1.39
C THR A 144 10.25 6.39 1.46
N TRP A 145 9.89 5.35 0.71
CA TRP A 145 10.68 4.13 0.57
C TRP A 145 12.05 4.41 -0.05
N GLN A 146 12.09 5.28 -1.06
CA GLN A 146 13.37 5.67 -1.68
C GLN A 146 14.30 6.32 -0.67
N ARG A 147 13.83 7.31 0.10
CA ARG A 147 14.63 8.00 1.13
C ARG A 147 15.13 7.04 2.22
N LEU A 148 14.28 6.12 2.67
CA LEU A 148 14.66 5.12 3.66
C LEU A 148 15.72 4.15 3.11
N LEU A 149 15.59 3.76 1.84
CA LEU A 149 16.54 2.91 1.14
C LEU A 149 17.77 3.65 0.59
N ASP A 150 17.89 4.96 0.80
CA ASP A 150 19.13 5.68 0.52
C ASP A 150 20.16 5.51 1.67
N ASP A 151 19.75 4.92 2.80
CA ASP A 151 20.66 4.55 3.87
C ASP A 151 21.56 3.37 3.46
N ASP A 152 22.85 3.67 3.40
CA ASP A 152 23.93 2.76 3.02
C ASP A 152 24.06 1.57 4.00
N TYR A 153 23.63 1.72 5.26
CA TYR A 153 23.62 0.65 6.26
C TYR A 153 22.74 -0.54 5.83
N ILE A 154 21.56 -0.28 5.23
CA ILE A 154 20.69 -1.34 4.72
C ILE A 154 21.44 -2.17 3.68
N TRP A 155 22.04 -1.50 2.71
CA TRP A 155 22.71 -2.16 1.59
C TRP A 155 23.92 -2.95 2.03
N ARG A 156 24.68 -2.42 3.00
CA ARG A 156 25.78 -3.15 3.62
C ARG A 156 25.29 -4.42 4.30
N LYS A 157 24.28 -4.31 5.17
CA LYS A 157 23.72 -5.47 5.89
C LYS A 157 23.17 -6.53 4.91
N MET A 158 22.48 -6.09 3.86
CA MET A 158 21.94 -6.96 2.82
C MET A 158 23.03 -7.65 2.00
N TYR A 159 24.10 -6.94 1.65
CA TYR A 159 25.24 -7.53 0.94
C TYR A 159 25.82 -8.67 1.77
N LEU A 160 26.15 -8.38 3.03
CA LEU A 160 26.77 -9.34 3.94
C LEU A 160 25.85 -10.53 4.22
N SER A 161 24.55 -10.32 4.40
CA SER A 161 23.60 -11.40 4.65
C SER A 161 23.35 -12.28 3.42
N THR A 162 23.34 -11.70 2.22
CA THR A 162 23.02 -12.43 0.98
C THR A 162 24.24 -13.13 0.38
N TYR A 163 25.43 -12.53 0.52
CA TYR A 163 26.63 -12.97 -0.17
C TYR A 163 27.71 -13.51 0.77
N GLY A 164 27.64 -13.23 2.07
CA GLY A 164 28.48 -13.85 3.10
C GLY A 164 29.95 -13.42 3.12
N GLU A 165 30.36 -12.53 2.22
CA GLU A 165 31.76 -12.14 2.02
C GLU A 165 31.89 -10.62 2.14
N ASN A 166 33.04 -10.14 2.63
CA ASN A 166 33.37 -8.75 2.44
C ASN A 166 33.69 -8.53 0.96
N PRO A 167 33.15 -7.47 0.33
CA PRO A 167 33.48 -7.19 -1.05
C PRO A 167 34.99 -6.95 -1.17
N ASP A 168 35.57 -7.42 -2.26
CA ASP A 168 36.96 -7.13 -2.62
C ASP A 168 37.02 -5.67 -3.10
N VAL A 169 37.11 -4.74 -2.14
CA VAL A 169 37.16 -3.29 -2.39
C VAL A 169 38.58 -2.81 -2.15
N GLU A 170 39.16 -2.17 -3.15
CA GLU A 170 40.56 -1.69 -3.12
C GLU A 170 40.78 -0.55 -2.10
N GLU A 171 39.72 0.09 -1.61
CA GLU A 171 39.79 1.21 -0.67
C GLU A 171 38.90 1.01 0.57
N TYR A 172 39.56 0.83 1.71
CA TYR A 172 38.95 0.90 3.03
C TYR A 172 39.37 2.20 3.71
N ARG A 173 38.45 2.83 4.44
CA ARG A 173 38.77 3.87 5.41
C ARG A 173 39.68 3.30 6.49
N SER A 174 40.37 4.19 7.20
CA SER A 174 41.22 3.87 8.35
C SER A 174 40.49 3.17 9.51
N ASP A 175 39.15 3.18 9.53
CA ASP A 175 38.30 2.44 10.47
C ASP A 175 37.86 1.04 9.96
N GLY A 176 38.35 0.61 8.80
CA GLY A 176 37.99 -0.66 8.17
C GLY A 176 36.66 -0.66 7.43
N THR A 177 36.00 0.49 7.27
CA THR A 177 34.79 0.60 6.44
C THR A 177 35.14 0.83 4.97
N ALA A 178 34.60 0.02 4.06
CA ALA A 178 34.85 0.20 2.63
C ALA A 178 34.30 1.57 2.16
N ILE A 179 35.09 2.33 1.39
CA ILE A 179 34.64 3.57 0.72
C ILE A 179 33.89 3.16 -0.54
N CYS A 180 32.81 2.39 -0.37
CA CYS A 180 32.03 1.90 -1.49
C CYS A 180 30.57 2.27 -1.31
N ASN A 181 29.93 2.64 -2.40
CA ASN A 181 28.48 2.73 -2.47
C ASN A 181 27.91 1.31 -2.41
N TRP A 182 27.46 0.87 -1.22
CA TRP A 182 27.05 -0.52 -0.99
C TRP A 182 25.86 -0.90 -1.87
N ARG A 183 24.97 0.05 -2.15
CA ARG A 183 23.86 -0.13 -3.09
C ARG A 183 24.34 -0.57 -4.46
N ASN A 184 25.32 0.12 -5.02
CA ASN A 184 25.87 -0.23 -6.33
C ASN A 184 26.53 -1.61 -6.32
N LEU A 185 27.23 -1.97 -5.24
CA LEU A 185 27.83 -3.31 -5.09
C LEU A 185 26.77 -4.41 -5.04
N VAL A 186 25.72 -4.24 -4.23
CA VAL A 186 24.62 -5.21 -4.14
C VAL A 186 23.96 -5.40 -5.51
N ILE A 187 23.66 -4.31 -6.21
CA ILE A 187 23.05 -4.34 -7.54
C ILE A 187 23.96 -5.05 -8.55
N ARG A 188 25.27 -4.75 -8.53
CA ARG A 188 26.25 -5.37 -9.43
C ARG A 188 26.31 -6.88 -9.24
N GLU A 189 26.48 -7.34 -8.00
CA GLU A 189 26.56 -8.78 -7.70
C GLU A 189 25.22 -9.50 -7.95
N PHE A 190 24.09 -8.82 -7.69
CA PHE A 190 22.77 -9.35 -8.02
C PHE A 190 22.61 -9.59 -9.52
N ILE A 191 22.94 -8.61 -10.36
CA ILE A 191 22.87 -8.73 -11.82
C ILE A 191 23.83 -9.83 -12.32
N LYS A 192 25.05 -9.88 -11.78
CA LYS A 192 26.04 -10.92 -12.12
C LYS A 192 25.49 -12.32 -11.83
N ARG A 193 24.95 -12.56 -10.64
CA ARG A 193 24.35 -13.85 -10.27
C ARG A 193 23.14 -14.19 -11.13
N LYS A 194 22.27 -13.23 -11.44
CA LYS A 194 21.13 -13.46 -12.33
C LYS A 194 21.53 -13.83 -13.76
N ARG A 195 22.61 -13.24 -14.29
CA ARG A 195 23.17 -13.64 -15.60
C ARG A 195 23.70 -15.07 -15.57
N MET A 196 24.51 -15.42 -14.57
CA MET A 196 25.02 -16.80 -14.42
C MET A 196 23.90 -17.82 -14.27
N GLU A 197 22.85 -17.50 -13.50
CA GLU A 197 21.67 -18.36 -13.34
C GLU A 197 20.94 -18.56 -14.69
N ALA A 198 20.79 -17.49 -15.48
CA ALA A 198 20.16 -17.57 -16.80
C ALA A 198 20.98 -18.39 -17.80
N GLU A 199 22.30 -18.23 -17.82
CA GLU A 199 23.22 -19.02 -18.65
C GLU A 199 23.16 -20.51 -18.30
N LEU A 200 23.17 -20.84 -17.00
CA LEU A 200 23.06 -22.21 -16.54
C LEU A 200 21.73 -22.87 -16.96
N ARG A 201 20.62 -22.14 -16.84
CA ARG A 201 19.29 -22.61 -17.30
C ARG A 201 19.29 -22.83 -18.82
N PHE A 202 19.87 -21.91 -19.58
CA PHE A 202 19.98 -22.04 -21.03
C PHE A 202 20.80 -23.27 -21.42
N SER A 203 21.94 -23.53 -20.77
CA SER A 203 22.74 -24.74 -20.99
C SER A 203 21.96 -26.02 -20.67
N GLN A 204 21.21 -26.06 -19.57
CA GLN A 204 20.39 -27.22 -19.21
C GLN A 204 19.27 -27.49 -20.23
N ASP A 205 18.62 -26.45 -20.73
CA ASP A 205 17.58 -26.58 -21.75
C ASP A 205 18.13 -27.10 -23.08
N LEU A 206 19.34 -26.67 -23.47
CA LEU A 206 20.02 -27.23 -24.64
C LEU A 206 20.32 -28.73 -24.45
N SER A 207 20.81 -29.13 -23.27
CA SER A 207 21.07 -30.55 -22.96
C SER A 207 19.79 -31.41 -22.97
N ARG A 208 18.65 -30.85 -22.56
CA ARG A 208 17.34 -31.54 -22.61
C ARG A 208 16.83 -31.71 -24.04
N ARG A 209 17.09 -30.74 -24.93
CA ARG A 209 16.70 -30.80 -26.34
C ARG A 209 17.61 -31.70 -27.18
N SER A 210 18.83 -31.96 -26.73
CA SER A 210 19.80 -32.83 -27.42
C SER A 210 19.65 -34.32 -27.12
N LEU A 211 18.73 -34.73 -26.24
CA LEU A 211 18.41 -36.15 -26.09
C LEU A 211 17.66 -36.59 -27.37
N PRO A 212 18.21 -37.53 -28.17
CA PRO A 212 17.46 -38.07 -29.29
C PRO A 212 16.15 -38.63 -28.73
N ALA A 213 15.02 -38.27 -29.35
CA ALA A 213 13.76 -38.94 -29.06
C ALA A 213 14.03 -40.44 -29.10
N SER A 214 13.85 -41.12 -27.96
CA SER A 214 14.04 -42.56 -27.86
C SER A 214 13.33 -43.17 -29.08
N PRO A 215 14.03 -43.91 -29.95
CA PRO A 215 13.44 -44.37 -31.19
C PRO A 215 12.16 -45.08 -30.80
N ARG A 216 11.01 -44.52 -31.21
CA ARG A 216 9.74 -45.21 -31.07
C ARG A 216 9.94 -46.48 -31.89
N LEU A 217 10.19 -47.58 -31.20
CA LEU A 217 10.12 -48.91 -31.78
C LEU A 217 8.74 -48.95 -32.42
N LEU A 218 8.73 -48.83 -33.75
CA LEU A 218 7.56 -49.12 -34.57
C LEU A 218 7.23 -50.57 -34.27
N ALA A 219 6.32 -50.78 -33.32
CA ALA A 219 5.72 -52.06 -33.09
C ALA A 219 5.06 -52.45 -34.41
N LEU A 220 5.71 -53.37 -35.13
CA LEU A 220 5.09 -53.97 -36.31
C LEU A 220 3.79 -54.63 -35.84
N PRO A 221 2.66 -54.38 -36.54
CA PRO A 221 1.41 -55.05 -36.20
C PRO A 221 1.59 -56.56 -36.36
N PRO A 222 0.92 -57.38 -35.53
CA PRO A 222 1.00 -58.83 -35.62
C PRO A 222 0.48 -59.28 -36.99
N ALA A 223 1.26 -60.10 -37.69
CA ALA A 223 0.84 -60.74 -38.92
C ALA A 223 -0.31 -61.71 -38.61
N PHE A 224 -1.45 -61.51 -39.27
CA PHE A 224 -2.54 -62.48 -39.38
C PHE A 224 -2.47 -63.13 -40.76
#